data_AF-U5S0V9-F1
#
_entry.id   AF-U5S0V9-F1
#
_cell.length_a   1.000
_cell.length_b   1.000
_cell.length_c   1.000
_cell.angle_alpha   90.00
_cell.angle_beta   90.00
_cell.angle_gamma   90.00
#
_symmetry.space_group_name_H-M   'P 1'
#
loop_
_entity.id
_entity.type
_entity.pdbx_description
1 polymer ?
#
loop_
_entity_poly.entity_id
_entity_poly.type
_entity_poly.pdbx_seq_one_letter_code
_entity_poly.pdbx_strand_id
1 'polypeptide(L)'
;MLTDLPLAPTKPIDAGIREFCKTCGICAEHCPTQAISHEGPRYDSPYWDCVSGYEGWHLDYHKCINCTICEAVCPFFTMSNNSWVHNLVKSTVATTPVF
;
A
#
# COMPACT_ATOMS: atom_id res chain seq x y z
N MET A 1 16.71 -0.98 12.59
CA MET A 1 17.73 -0.80 13.65
C MET A 1 17.00 -0.34 14.90
N LEU A 2 17.14 -1.07 16.00
CA LEU A 2 16.61 -0.66 17.31
C LEU A 2 17.81 -0.19 18.16
N THR A 3 17.63 0.87 18.94
CA THR A 3 18.70 1.48 19.74
C THR A 3 18.13 2.17 20.97
N ASP A 4 18.89 2.16 22.06
CA ASP A 4 18.59 2.88 23.29
C ASP A 4 19.11 4.34 23.27
N LEU A 5 19.65 4.80 22.13
CA LEU A 5 20.05 6.19 21.94
C LEU A 5 18.82 7.12 22.05
N PRO A 6 18.85 8.19 22.87
CA PRO A 6 17.71 9.08 23.06
C PRO A 6 17.50 9.96 21.83
N LEU A 7 16.67 9.49 20.89
CA LEU A 7 16.26 10.21 19.70
C LEU A 7 14.82 10.71 19.85
N ALA A 8 14.54 11.90 19.33
CA ALA A 8 13.18 12.42 19.27
C ALA A 8 12.36 11.64 18.22
N PRO A 9 11.18 11.09 18.57
CA PRO A 9 10.29 10.46 17.61
C PRO A 9 9.78 11.46 16.56
N THR A 10 9.68 11.04 15.31
CA THR A 10 9.01 11.80 14.26
C THR A 10 7.51 11.57 14.31
N LYS A 11 6.73 12.52 13.79
CA LYS A 11 5.27 12.39 13.68
C LYS A 11 4.92 11.45 12.51
N PRO A 12 3.83 10.68 12.61
CA PRO A 12 3.25 9.99 11.47
C PRO A 12 2.90 10.96 10.34
N ILE A 13 2.96 10.48 9.10
CA ILE A 13 2.59 11.23 7.90
C ILE A 13 1.30 10.63 7.35
N ASP A 14 0.33 11.48 7.05
CA ASP A 14 -0.79 11.15 6.18
C ASP A 14 -0.61 11.90 4.85
N ALA A 15 -0.43 11.13 3.78
CA ALA A 15 -0.23 11.63 2.43
C ALA A 15 -1.40 11.25 1.50
N GLY A 16 -2.56 10.84 2.04
CA GLY A 16 -3.74 10.44 1.26
C GLY A 16 -3.60 9.09 0.54
N ILE A 17 -2.50 8.35 0.76
CA ILE A 17 -2.24 7.04 0.15
C ILE A 17 -3.37 6.05 0.48
N ARG A 18 -3.92 6.12 1.70
CA ARG A 18 -5.00 5.23 2.14
C ARG A 18 -6.25 5.41 1.28
N GLU A 19 -6.68 6.65 1.07
CA GLU A 19 -7.88 6.95 0.27
C GLU A 19 -7.66 6.59 -1.20
N PHE A 20 -6.48 6.91 -1.74
CA PHE A 20 -6.10 6.49 -3.09
C PHE A 20 -6.20 4.97 -3.29
N CYS A 21 -5.69 4.18 -2.33
CA CYS A 21 -5.73 2.71 -2.42
C CYS A 21 -7.15 2.14 -2.39
N LYS A 22 -8.10 2.78 -1.69
CA LYS A 22 -9.52 2.35 -1.67
C LYS A 22 -10.16 2.38 -3.04
N THR A 23 -9.75 3.31 -3.90
CA THR A 23 -10.29 3.47 -5.26
C THR A 23 -9.41 2.85 -6.34
N CYS A 24 -8.10 2.75 -6.12
CA CYS A 24 -7.15 2.35 -7.16
C CYS A 24 -7.20 0.85 -7.48
N GLY A 25 -6.98 -0.02 -6.49
CA GLY A 25 -7.07 -1.49 -6.65
C GLY A 25 -6.17 -2.17 -7.70
N ILE A 26 -5.36 -1.44 -8.47
CA ILE A 26 -4.65 -1.96 -9.65
C ILE A 26 -3.70 -3.13 -9.34
N CYS A 27 -3.12 -3.14 -8.14
CA CYS A 27 -2.26 -4.24 -7.68
C CYS A 27 -3.05 -5.54 -7.47
N ALA A 28 -4.30 -5.46 -7.00
CA ALA A 28 -5.18 -6.61 -6.86
C ALA A 28 -5.61 -7.15 -8.23
N GLU A 29 -5.95 -6.26 -9.16
CA GLU A 29 -6.31 -6.64 -10.54
C GLU A 29 -5.19 -7.39 -11.27
N HIS A 30 -3.95 -6.93 -11.13
CA HIS A 30 -2.80 -7.53 -11.82
C HIS A 30 -2.16 -8.69 -11.06
N CYS A 31 -2.66 -9.04 -9.88
CA CYS A 31 -2.10 -10.14 -9.09
C CYS A 31 -2.38 -11.49 -9.79
N PRO A 32 -1.36 -12.23 -10.26
CA PRO A 32 -1.57 -13.46 -11.02
C PRO A 32 -2.20 -14.58 -10.19
N THR A 33 -2.00 -14.54 -8.87
CA THR A 33 -2.53 -15.53 -7.92
C THR A 33 -3.70 -15.03 -7.10
N GLN A 34 -4.16 -13.79 -7.35
CA GLN A 34 -5.28 -13.17 -6.64
C GLN A 34 -5.10 -13.22 -5.11
N ALA A 35 -3.87 -12.96 -4.66
CA ALA A 35 -3.49 -12.94 -3.25
C ALA A 35 -3.90 -11.64 -2.53
N ILE A 36 -4.13 -10.55 -3.28
CA ILE A 36 -4.51 -9.25 -2.74
C ILE A 36 -6.03 -9.12 -2.80
N SER A 37 -6.65 -8.72 -1.69
CA SER A 37 -8.10 -8.52 -1.63
C SER A 37 -8.52 -7.26 -2.40
N HIS A 38 -9.64 -7.37 -3.13
CA HIS A 38 -10.34 -6.22 -3.72
C HIS A 38 -11.22 -5.47 -2.72
N GLU A 39 -11.41 -6.03 -1.53
CA GLU A 39 -12.20 -5.41 -0.46
C GLU A 39 -11.39 -4.32 0.23
N GLY A 40 -12.09 -3.44 0.96
CA GLY A 40 -11.46 -2.39 1.76
C GLY A 40 -10.61 -2.94 2.91
N PRO A 41 -9.89 -2.04 3.60
CA PRO A 41 -9.08 -2.42 4.74
C PRO A 41 -9.97 -2.90 5.90
N ARG A 42 -9.46 -3.84 6.69
CA ARG A 42 -10.16 -4.42 7.84
C ARG A 42 -9.22 -4.61 9.03
N TYR A 43 -9.79 -4.68 10.23
CA TYR A 43 -9.05 -4.83 11.48
C TYR A 43 -8.61 -6.27 11.76
N ASP A 44 -9.42 -7.22 11.33
CA ASP A 44 -9.22 -8.65 11.47
C ASP A 44 -8.57 -9.22 10.22
N SER A 45 -7.51 -9.99 10.40
CA SER A 45 -6.95 -10.78 9.30
C SER A 45 -7.78 -12.06 9.13
N PRO A 46 -8.23 -12.38 7.90
CA PRO A 46 -8.86 -13.67 7.62
C PRO A 46 -7.84 -14.82 7.56
N TYR A 47 -6.54 -14.52 7.59
CA TYR A 47 -5.44 -15.47 7.50
C TYR A 47 -4.72 -15.57 8.85
N TRP A 48 -4.40 -16.80 9.27
CA TRP A 48 -3.78 -17.07 10.58
C TRP A 48 -2.33 -16.55 10.68
N ASP A 49 -1.65 -16.42 9.55
CA ASP A 49 -0.26 -16.00 9.38
C ASP A 49 -0.11 -14.50 9.14
N CYS A 50 -1.22 -13.76 9.14
CA CYS A 50 -1.24 -12.31 9.06
C CYS A 50 -1.58 -11.68 10.43
N VAL A 51 -0.84 -10.64 10.79
CA VAL A 51 -1.02 -9.92 12.05
C VAL A 51 -2.38 -9.23 12.07
N SER A 52 -3.21 -9.56 13.05
CA SER A 52 -4.46 -8.84 13.34
C SER A 52 -4.24 -7.72 14.34
N GLY A 53 -5.19 -6.78 14.45
CA GLY A 53 -5.16 -5.70 15.43
C GLY A 53 -4.75 -4.34 14.87
N TYR A 54 -4.68 -4.21 13.55
CA TYR A 54 -4.57 -2.93 12.84
C TYR A 54 -5.44 -2.94 11.59
N GLU A 55 -5.87 -1.76 11.15
CA GLU A 55 -6.75 -1.63 9.99
C GLU A 55 -5.93 -1.57 8.69
N GLY A 56 -5.92 -2.65 7.93
CA GLY A 56 -5.13 -2.78 6.71
C GLY A 56 -5.72 -3.75 5.68
N TRP A 57 -5.08 -3.77 4.50
CA TRP A 57 -5.31 -4.80 3.49
C TRP A 57 -4.44 -6.00 3.81
N HIS A 58 -5.05 -7.09 4.26
CA HIS A 58 -4.34 -8.32 4.61
C HIS A 58 -4.11 -9.17 3.34
N LEU A 59 -2.85 -9.52 3.09
CA LEU A 59 -2.43 -10.33 1.95
C LEU A 59 -2.58 -11.83 2.24
N ASP A 60 -3.08 -12.59 1.28
CA ASP A 60 -3.08 -14.06 1.35
C ASP A 60 -1.67 -14.60 1.03
N TYR A 61 -0.85 -14.78 2.06
CA TYR A 61 0.53 -15.26 1.87
C TYR A 61 0.62 -16.69 1.33
N HIS A 62 -0.43 -17.52 1.48
CA HIS A 62 -0.46 -18.88 0.91
C HIS A 62 -0.56 -18.85 -0.62
N LYS A 63 -1.14 -17.78 -1.18
CA LYS A 63 -1.25 -17.58 -2.63
C LYS A 63 -0.13 -16.71 -3.19
N CYS A 64 0.55 -15.92 -2.37
CA CYS A 64 1.59 -15.02 -2.83
C CYS A 64 2.85 -15.80 -3.26
N ILE A 65 3.32 -15.55 -4.49
CA ILE A 65 4.56 -16.14 -5.03
C ILE A 65 5.75 -15.16 -5.00
N ASN A 66 5.63 -14.04 -4.30
CA ASN A 66 6.66 -13.00 -4.18
C ASN A 66 7.21 -12.49 -5.53
N CYS A 67 6.33 -12.34 -6.53
CA CYS A 67 6.69 -11.95 -7.90
C CYS A 67 6.84 -10.42 -8.13
N THR A 68 6.56 -9.60 -7.11
CA THR A 68 6.69 -8.12 -7.12
C THR A 68 5.93 -7.35 -8.23
N ILE A 69 5.04 -8.00 -8.98
CA ILE A 69 4.19 -7.34 -10.00
C ILE A 69 3.36 -6.21 -9.37
N CYS A 70 2.83 -6.42 -8.16
CA CYS A 70 2.07 -5.41 -7.43
C CYS A 70 2.88 -4.14 -7.15
N GLU A 71 4.20 -4.25 -6.95
CA GLU A 71 5.09 -3.09 -6.82
C GLU A 71 5.31 -2.43 -8.18
N ALA A 72 5.59 -3.22 -9.22
CA ALA A 72 5.87 -2.70 -10.56
C ALA A 72 4.70 -1.90 -11.18
N VAL A 73 3.45 -2.30 -10.93
CA VAL A 73 2.25 -1.60 -11.43
C VAL A 73 1.80 -0.44 -10.53
N CYS A 74 2.39 -0.31 -9.34
CA CYS A 74 1.97 0.71 -8.38
C CYS A 74 2.33 2.11 -8.87
N PRO A 75 1.38 3.06 -8.92
CA PRO A 75 1.68 4.45 -9.30
C PRO A 75 2.69 5.16 -8.38
N PHE A 76 2.89 4.65 -7.16
CA PHE A 76 3.87 5.14 -6.20
C PHE A 76 5.26 4.51 -6.36
N PHE A 77 5.40 3.45 -7.15
CA PHE A 77 6.69 2.81 -7.37
C PHE A 77 7.49 3.58 -8.43
N THR A 78 8.48 4.36 -8.00
CA THR A 78 9.35 5.12 -8.89
C THR A 78 10.77 4.58 -8.85
N MET A 79 11.14 3.75 -9.81
CA MET A 79 12.54 3.48 -10.12
C MET A 79 13.04 4.52 -11.13
N SER A 80 13.81 5.50 -10.62
CA SER A 80 14.75 6.42 -11.29
C SER A 80 14.39 7.14 -12.61
N ASN A 81 13.28 6.84 -13.30
CA ASN A 81 12.84 7.50 -14.54
C ASN A 81 11.31 7.64 -14.58
N ASN A 82 10.82 8.71 -13.93
CA ASN A 82 9.56 9.43 -14.17
C ASN A 82 8.43 8.67 -14.90
N SER A 83 7.66 7.85 -14.18
CA SER A 83 6.24 7.70 -14.52
C SER A 83 5.57 9.06 -14.37
N TRP A 84 5.15 9.70 -15.47
CA TRP A 84 4.45 11.00 -15.44
C TRP A 84 3.21 10.99 -14.53
N VAL A 85 2.57 9.82 -14.42
CA VAL A 85 1.45 9.54 -13.51
C VAL A 85 1.86 9.74 -12.04
N HIS A 86 3.10 9.44 -11.64
CA HIS A 86 3.55 9.66 -10.27
C HIS A 86 3.55 11.14 -9.90
N ASN A 87 3.95 12.05 -10.80
CA ASN A 87 3.94 13.49 -10.53
C ASN A 87 2.50 14.03 -10.41
N LEU A 88 1.58 13.49 -11.22
CA LEU A 88 0.17 13.81 -11.14
C LEU A 88 -0.46 13.28 -9.84
N VAL A 89 -0.26 12.01 -9.51
CA VAL A 89 -0.79 11.39 -8.28
C VAL A 89 -0.20 12.05 -7.04
N LYS A 90 1.11 12.32 -7.00
CA LYS A 90 1.77 13.00 -5.88
C LYS A 90 1.26 14.42 -5.65
N SER A 91 0.96 15.16 -6.71
CA SER A 91 0.42 16.52 -6.58
C SER A 91 -1.07 16.52 -6.19
N THR A 92 -1.84 15.55 -6.66
CA THR A 92 -3.31 15.54 -6.52
C THR A 92 -3.80 14.84 -5.26
N VAL A 93 -3.18 13.72 -4.84
CA VAL A 93 -3.66 12.94 -3.68
C VAL A 93 -3.54 13.71 -2.36
N ALA A 94 -2.54 14.59 -2.22
CA ALA A 94 -2.37 15.40 -1.02
C ALA A 94 -3.20 16.69 -1.01
N THR A 95 -3.74 17.14 -2.15
CA THR A 95 -4.34 18.48 -2.29
C THR A 95 -5.79 18.49 -2.76
N THR A 96 -6.28 17.37 -3.32
CA THR A 96 -7.62 17.30 -3.92
C THR A 96 -8.40 16.12 -3.33
N PRO A 97 -9.59 16.34 -2.75
CA PRO A 97 -10.43 15.28 -2.16
C PRO A 97 -11.22 14.51 -3.24
N VAL A 98 -10.65 14.35 -4.43
CA VAL A 98 -11.28 13.63 -5.56
C VAL A 98 -11.21 12.11 -5.35
N PHE A 99 -10.45 11.67 -4.35
CA PHE A 99 -10.35 10.31 -3.84
C PHE A 99 -10.64 10.30 -2.34
#